data_AF-A0A961GHB6-F1
#
_entry.id   AF-A0A961GHB6-F1
#
_cell.length_a   1.000
_cell.length_b   1.000
_cell.length_c   1.000
_cell.angle_alpha   90.00
_cell.angle_beta   90.00
_cell.angle_gamma   90.00
#
_symmetry.space_group_name_H-M   'P 1'
#
loop_
_entity.id
_entity.type
_entity.pdbx_description
1 polymer ?
#
loop_
_entity_poly.entity_id
_entity_poly.type
_entity_poly.pdbx_seq_one_letter_code
_entity_poly.pdbx_strand_id
1 'polypeptide(L)'
;MGEHEVDEINRDGLGLRQRKKLERRHAIEAAALDLFERHGFEETTIGDIAAVVGISPRTFFYYFETKEDVVLADYARRQTRIIGELTGRPDDETPWTSLKASFLAVASDYETEREQLLRRGIIMATNPSVFARSLQLQAGWEDSLAHALTERMSTSEDVSTTPRLLAASALVAMRSSLRHWLKTGATDPLPRLVGECFDKLSSGLGAAR
;
A
#
# COMPACT_ATOMS: atom_id res chain seq x y z
N MET A 1 -17.01 -5.52 23.46
CA MET A 1 -18.01 -4.47 23.20
C MET A 1 -17.21 -3.18 23.00
N GLY A 2 -16.72 -2.93 21.79
CA GLY A 2 -15.70 -1.89 21.59
C GLY A 2 -15.05 -1.83 20.19
N GLU A 3 -15.29 -2.81 19.31
CA GLU A 3 -14.80 -2.75 17.91
C GLU A 3 -15.84 -2.15 16.95
N HIS A 4 -17.14 -2.29 17.24
CA HIS A 4 -18.21 -1.71 16.42
C HIS A 4 -18.38 -0.19 16.57
N GLU A 5 -17.93 0.38 17.68
CA GLU A 5 -18.15 1.80 18.01
C GLU A 5 -17.08 2.71 17.39
N VAL A 6 -15.84 2.22 17.25
CA VAL A 6 -14.74 2.95 16.60
C VAL A 6 -14.95 3.02 15.08
N ASP A 7 -15.58 2.00 14.50
CA ASP A 7 -15.93 1.95 13.08
C ASP A 7 -17.17 2.81 12.74
N GLU A 8 -18.03 3.12 13.72
CA GLU A 8 -19.12 4.10 13.57
C GLU A 8 -18.64 5.55 13.70
N ILE A 9 -17.73 5.85 14.64
CA ILE A 9 -17.21 7.20 14.85
C ILE A 9 -16.41 7.71 13.63
N ASN A 10 -15.78 6.81 12.87
CA ASN A 10 -15.06 7.17 11.63
C ASN A 10 -15.99 7.24 10.40
N ARG A 11 -17.22 6.70 10.46
CA ARG A 11 -18.23 6.79 9.38
C ARG A 11 -18.93 8.15 9.33
N ASP A 12 -18.94 8.91 10.43
CA ASP A 12 -19.65 10.18 10.54
C ASP A 12 -18.85 11.41 10.06
N GLY A 13 -17.53 11.29 9.84
CA GLY A 13 -16.67 12.40 9.41
C GLY A 13 -16.60 12.62 7.89
N LEU A 14 -17.03 11.65 7.07
CA LEU A 14 -16.98 11.73 5.61
C LEU A 14 -18.32 12.25 5.07
N GLY A 15 -18.31 13.39 4.38
CA GLY A 15 -19.51 13.88 3.70
C GLY A 15 -20.09 12.81 2.77
N LEU A 16 -21.42 12.69 2.69
CA LEU A 16 -22.13 11.63 1.94
C LEU A 16 -21.59 11.37 0.53
N ARG A 17 -21.08 12.41 -0.14
CA ARG A 17 -20.43 12.33 -1.46
C ARG A 17 -19.11 11.56 -1.43
N GLN A 18 -18.24 11.77 -0.44
CA GLN A 18 -16.98 11.04 -0.28
C GLN A 18 -17.25 9.57 0.06
N ARG A 19 -18.24 9.29 0.93
CA ARG A 19 -18.63 7.92 1.26
C ARG A 19 -19.10 7.15 0.01
N LYS A 20 -20.04 7.72 -0.74
CA LYS A 20 -20.50 7.13 -2.01
C LYS A 20 -19.38 6.94 -3.03
N LYS A 21 -18.39 7.83 -3.05
CA LYS A 21 -17.20 7.71 -3.92
C LYS A 21 -16.35 6.50 -3.50
N LEU A 22 -16.09 6.32 -2.20
CA LEU A 22 -15.33 5.16 -1.70
C LEU A 22 -16.08 3.85 -1.92
N GLU A 23 -17.37 3.79 -1.57
CA GLU A 23 -18.23 2.62 -1.82
C GLU A 23 -18.19 2.20 -3.29
N ARG A 24 -18.28 3.17 -4.22
CA ARG A 24 -18.20 2.90 -5.66
C ARG A 24 -16.82 2.40 -6.07
N ARG A 25 -15.75 3.00 -5.54
CA ARG A 25 -14.38 2.57 -5.80
C ARG A 25 -14.17 1.12 -5.38
N HIS A 26 -14.61 0.74 -4.17
CA HIS A 26 -14.52 -0.64 -3.67
C HIS A 26 -15.35 -1.62 -4.51
N ALA A 27 -16.54 -1.23 -4.96
CA ALA A 27 -17.36 -2.08 -5.84
C ALA A 27 -16.66 -2.37 -7.18
N ILE A 28 -15.96 -1.39 -7.75
CA ILE A 28 -15.15 -1.58 -8.97
C ILE A 28 -13.97 -2.51 -8.70
N GLU A 29 -13.25 -2.33 -7.59
CA GLU A 29 -12.12 -3.19 -7.22
C GLU A 29 -12.55 -4.65 -7.06
N ALA A 30 -13.64 -4.91 -6.32
CA ALA A 30 -14.15 -6.26 -6.10
C ALA A 30 -14.58 -6.93 -7.42
N ALA A 31 -15.35 -6.23 -8.25
CA ALA A 31 -15.79 -6.74 -9.54
C ALA A 31 -14.62 -7.07 -10.49
N ALA A 32 -13.60 -6.20 -10.50
CA ALA A 32 -12.42 -6.41 -11.33
C ALA A 32 -11.62 -7.64 -10.88
N LEU A 33 -11.32 -7.78 -9.59
CA LEU A 33 -10.59 -8.93 -9.06
C LEU A 33 -11.33 -10.25 -9.35
N ASP A 34 -12.65 -10.26 -9.19
CA ASP A 34 -13.48 -11.43 -9.51
C ASP A 34 -13.41 -11.81 -11.00
N LEU A 35 -13.47 -10.84 -11.91
CA LEU A 35 -13.35 -11.10 -13.34
C LEU A 35 -11.94 -11.55 -13.72
N PHE A 36 -10.91 -10.92 -13.17
CA PHE A 36 -9.52 -11.29 -13.43
C PHE A 36 -9.22 -12.73 -13.04
N GLU A 37 -9.84 -13.25 -11.98
CA GLU A 37 -9.69 -14.65 -11.58
C GLU A 37 -10.48 -15.62 -12.44
N ARG A 38 -11.69 -15.24 -12.86
CA ARG A 38 -12.56 -16.12 -13.65
C ARG A 38 -12.14 -16.20 -15.11
N HIS A 39 -11.67 -15.11 -15.68
CA HIS A 39 -11.42 -14.97 -17.11
C HIS A 39 -9.96 -14.69 -17.45
N GLY A 40 -9.14 -14.34 -16.46
CA GLY A 40 -7.78 -13.86 -16.65
C GLY A 40 -7.73 -12.34 -16.76
N PHE A 41 -6.61 -11.76 -16.30
CA PHE A 41 -6.39 -10.32 -16.32
C PHE A 41 -6.40 -9.77 -17.75
N GLU A 42 -5.73 -10.42 -18.70
CA GLU A 42 -5.61 -9.94 -20.08
C GLU A 42 -6.95 -9.95 -20.83
N GLU A 43 -7.72 -11.04 -20.70
CA GLU A 43 -9.01 -11.21 -21.38
C GLU A 43 -10.13 -10.33 -20.80
N THR A 44 -9.99 -9.87 -19.56
CA THR A 44 -10.98 -8.99 -18.93
C THR A 44 -10.81 -7.55 -19.42
N THR A 45 -11.87 -6.98 -19.98
CA THR A 45 -11.87 -5.58 -20.42
C THR A 45 -12.45 -4.64 -19.36
N ILE A 46 -12.14 -3.34 -19.47
CA ILE A 46 -12.77 -2.29 -18.65
C ILE A 46 -14.28 -2.24 -18.89
N GLY A 47 -14.74 -2.59 -20.10
CA GLY A 47 -16.16 -2.69 -20.43
C GLY A 47 -16.88 -3.77 -19.62
N ASP A 48 -16.25 -4.93 -19.47
CA ASP A 48 -16.81 -6.05 -18.68
C ASP A 48 -16.94 -5.66 -17.20
N ILE A 49 -15.91 -5.04 -16.64
CA ILE A 49 -15.92 -4.55 -15.25
C ILE A 49 -17.00 -3.49 -15.07
N ALA A 50 -17.09 -2.52 -15.99
CA ALA A 50 -18.07 -1.45 -15.94
C ALA A 50 -19.51 -1.99 -16.02
N ALA A 51 -19.75 -3.01 -16.84
CA ALA A 51 -21.05 -3.67 -16.97
C ALA A 51 -21.46 -4.37 -15.66
N VAL A 52 -20.55 -5.07 -14.98
CA VAL A 52 -20.84 -5.74 -13.70
C VAL A 52 -21.26 -4.75 -12.61
N VAL A 53 -20.64 -3.57 -12.57
CA VAL A 53 -20.92 -2.53 -11.56
C VAL A 53 -22.09 -1.60 -11.96
N GLY A 54 -22.57 -1.70 -13.20
CA GLY A 54 -23.63 -0.84 -13.75
C GLY A 54 -23.17 0.61 -13.95
N ILE A 55 -21.94 0.80 -14.43
CA ILE A 55 -21.36 2.12 -14.73
C ILE A 55 -20.87 2.20 -16.18
N SER A 56 -20.57 3.41 -16.65
CA SER A 56 -19.92 3.58 -17.96
C SER A 56 -18.40 3.38 -17.85
N PRO A 57 -17.69 3.01 -18.93
CA PRO A 57 -16.22 3.03 -18.97
C PRO A 57 -15.64 4.40 -18.61
N ARG A 58 -16.30 5.49 -19.01
CA ARG A 58 -15.91 6.85 -18.60
C ARG A 58 -15.97 7.03 -17.08
N THR A 59 -16.98 6.45 -16.43
CA THR A 59 -17.09 6.45 -14.97
C THR A 59 -16.00 5.60 -14.33
N PHE A 60 -15.62 4.46 -14.91
CA PHE A 60 -14.47 3.69 -14.44
C PHE A 60 -13.19 4.54 -14.44
N PHE A 61 -12.91 5.23 -15.56
CA PHE A 61 -11.73 6.09 -15.69
C PHE A 61 -11.72 7.30 -14.74
N TYR A 62 -12.86 7.67 -14.16
CA TYR A 62 -12.90 8.67 -13.08
C TYR A 62 -12.29 8.14 -11.77
N TYR A 63 -12.27 6.82 -11.55
CA TYR A 63 -11.72 6.19 -10.35
C TYR A 63 -10.30 5.64 -10.56
N PHE A 64 -10.01 5.11 -11.75
CA PHE A 64 -8.75 4.42 -12.05
C PHE A 64 -8.23 4.85 -13.42
N GLU A 65 -6.95 5.20 -13.53
CA GLU A 65 -6.39 5.64 -14.82
C GLU A 65 -6.22 4.47 -15.79
N THR A 66 -5.88 3.29 -15.25
CA THR A 66 -5.63 2.08 -16.02
C THR A 66 -6.31 0.83 -15.42
N LYS A 67 -6.27 -0.29 -16.15
CA LYS A 67 -6.74 -1.60 -15.66
C LYS A 67 -5.83 -2.10 -14.53
N GLU A 68 -4.52 -1.89 -14.66
CA GLU A 68 -3.49 -2.21 -13.68
C GLU A 68 -3.72 -1.46 -12.36
N ASP A 69 -4.15 -0.19 -12.42
CA ASP A 69 -4.41 0.62 -11.23
C ASP A 69 -5.52 0.07 -10.34
N VAL A 70 -6.44 -0.74 -10.89
CA VAL A 70 -7.45 -1.43 -10.08
C VAL A 70 -6.83 -2.55 -9.26
N VAL A 71 -5.87 -3.29 -9.85
CA VAL A 71 -5.11 -4.34 -9.15
C VAL A 71 -4.17 -3.73 -8.09
N LEU A 72 -3.69 -2.51 -8.33
CA LEU A 72 -2.79 -1.78 -7.45
C LEU A 72 -3.50 -0.71 -6.59
N ALA A 73 -4.84 -0.75 -6.54
CA ALA A 73 -5.64 0.28 -5.87
C ALA A 73 -5.29 0.46 -4.38
N ASP A 74 -4.75 -0.60 -3.78
CA ASP A 74 -4.37 -0.68 -2.40
C ASP A 74 -3.00 -0.06 -2.11
N TYR A 75 -2.09 0.00 -3.11
CA TYR A 75 -0.79 0.66 -2.99
C TYR A 75 -0.96 2.14 -2.63
N ALA A 76 -1.82 2.86 -3.35
CA ALA A 76 -2.05 4.29 -3.11
C ALA A 76 -2.64 4.53 -1.70
N ARG A 77 -3.60 3.70 -1.26
CA ARG A 77 -4.16 3.80 0.10
C ARG A 77 -3.10 3.58 1.16
N ARG A 78 -2.25 2.55 0.98
CA ARG A 78 -1.17 2.20 1.91
C ARG A 78 -0.09 3.27 1.97
N GLN A 79 0.25 3.89 0.84
CA GLN A 79 1.12 5.06 0.80
C GLN A 79 0.57 6.21 1.64
N THR A 80 -0.69 6.62 1.40
CA THR A 80 -1.32 7.69 2.17
C THR A 80 -1.35 7.36 3.66
N ARG A 81 -1.65 6.12 4.03
CA ARG A 81 -1.67 5.67 5.41
C ARG A 81 -0.28 5.69 6.06
N ILE A 82 0.76 5.18 5.41
CA ILE A 82 2.14 5.25 5.93
C ILE A 82 2.59 6.69 6.15
N ILE A 83 2.29 7.59 5.22
CA ILE A 83 2.64 9.02 5.38
C ILE A 83 1.85 9.61 6.55
N GLY A 84 0.55 9.35 6.66
CA GLY A 84 -0.28 9.80 7.77
C GLY A 84 0.25 9.33 9.13
N GLU A 85 0.57 8.03 9.26
CA GLU A 85 1.20 7.46 10.45
C GLU A 85 2.52 8.15 10.78
N LEU A 86 3.39 8.35 9.77
CA LEU A 86 4.68 9.00 9.95
C LEU A 86 4.55 10.44 10.45
N THR A 87 3.62 11.21 9.86
CA THR A 87 3.34 12.59 10.28
C THR A 87 2.70 12.69 11.67
N GLY A 88 2.03 11.63 12.13
CA GLY A 88 1.44 11.55 13.46
C GLY A 88 2.40 11.06 14.55
N ARG A 89 3.65 10.69 14.21
CA ARG A 89 4.64 10.20 15.18
C ARG A 89 5.21 11.35 16.04
N PRO A 90 5.44 11.15 17.35
CA PRO A 90 6.06 12.14 18.23
C PRO A 90 7.41 12.65 17.72
N ASP A 91 7.69 13.95 17.77
CA ASP A 91 8.89 14.56 17.17
C ASP A 91 10.22 14.14 17.83
N ASP A 92 10.18 13.61 19.06
CA ASP A 92 11.34 13.12 19.80
C ASP A 92 11.83 11.73 19.35
N GLU A 93 11.07 11.05 18.49
CA GLU A 93 11.50 9.79 17.89
C GLU A 93 12.48 9.98 16.74
N THR A 94 13.49 9.10 16.69
CA THR A 94 14.39 9.02 15.54
C THR A 94 13.60 8.72 14.25
N PRO A 95 13.98 9.27 13.09
CA PRO A 95 13.30 9.02 11.83
C PRO A 95 13.15 7.53 11.49
N TRP A 96 14.14 6.70 11.82
CA TRP A 96 14.09 5.26 11.58
C TRP A 96 13.08 4.54 12.50
N THR A 97 13.01 4.92 13.78
CA THR A 97 11.99 4.42 14.70
C THR A 97 10.59 4.74 14.21
N SER A 98 10.37 6.00 13.79
CA SER A 98 9.09 6.47 13.26
C SER A 98 8.69 5.75 11.96
N LEU A 99 9.65 5.52 11.05
CA LEU A 99 9.42 4.70 9.85
C LEU A 99 9.04 3.28 10.21
N LYS A 100 9.80 2.61 11.09
CA LYS A 100 9.50 1.24 11.51
C LYS A 100 8.07 1.14 12.06
N ALA A 101 7.70 2.03 12.97
CA ALA A 101 6.35 2.06 13.55
C ALA A 101 5.27 2.27 12.48
N SER A 102 5.47 3.22 11.57
CA SER A 102 4.50 3.53 10.50
C SER A 102 4.27 2.36 9.54
N PHE A 103 5.35 1.66 9.17
CA PHE A 103 5.26 0.48 8.31
C PHE A 103 4.68 -0.74 9.04
N LEU A 104 4.94 -0.92 10.34
CA LEU A 104 4.32 -1.97 11.16
C LEU A 104 2.81 -1.76 11.33
N ALA A 105 2.37 -0.52 11.51
CA ALA A 105 0.96 -0.17 11.59
C ALA A 105 0.23 -0.59 10.30
N VAL A 106 0.79 -0.28 9.13
CA VAL A 106 0.23 -0.71 7.84
C VAL A 106 0.37 -2.21 7.60
N ALA A 107 1.48 -2.83 8.00
CA ALA A 107 1.66 -4.28 7.88
C ALA A 107 0.60 -5.06 8.68
N SER A 108 0.08 -4.48 9.77
CA SER A 108 -0.93 -5.14 10.61
C SER A 108 -2.28 -5.25 9.88
N ASP A 109 -2.62 -4.28 9.03
CA ASP A 109 -3.83 -4.34 8.18
C ASP A 109 -3.78 -5.47 7.13
N TYR A 110 -2.58 -5.95 6.78
CA TYR A 110 -2.45 -7.06 5.82
C TYR A 110 -3.00 -8.37 6.39
N GLU A 111 -3.08 -8.51 7.70
CA GLU A 111 -3.68 -9.68 8.34
C GLU A 111 -5.19 -9.73 8.06
N THR A 112 -5.87 -8.59 8.18
CA THR A 112 -7.31 -8.47 7.91
C THR A 112 -7.66 -8.56 6.43
N GLU A 113 -6.74 -8.17 5.55
CA GLU A 113 -6.95 -8.16 4.09
C GLU A 113 -6.22 -9.32 3.37
N ARG A 114 -5.75 -10.34 4.11
CA ARG A 114 -4.84 -11.39 3.61
C ARG A 114 -5.29 -11.99 2.28
N GLU A 115 -6.56 -12.38 2.19
CA GLU A 115 -7.12 -13.01 0.99
C GLU A 115 -7.01 -12.09 -0.23
N GLN A 116 -7.50 -10.85 -0.14
CA GLN A 116 -7.45 -9.90 -1.25
C GLN A 116 -6.02 -9.59 -1.70
N LEU A 117 -5.08 -9.55 -0.76
CA LEU A 117 -3.67 -9.32 -1.05
C LEU A 117 -3.03 -10.50 -1.79
N LEU A 118 -3.38 -11.74 -1.43
CA LEU A 118 -2.94 -12.92 -2.17
C LEU A 118 -3.50 -12.91 -3.60
N ARG A 119 -4.78 -12.60 -3.77
CA ARG A 119 -5.44 -12.45 -5.08
C ARG A 119 -4.68 -11.45 -5.96
N ARG A 120 -4.42 -10.24 -5.44
CA ARG A 120 -3.63 -9.19 -6.12
C ARG A 120 -2.19 -9.63 -6.40
N GLY A 121 -1.55 -10.29 -5.45
CA GLY A 121 -0.18 -10.79 -5.57
C GLY A 121 -0.02 -11.82 -6.69
N ILE A 122 -0.99 -12.72 -6.84
CA ILE A 122 -1.02 -13.72 -7.94
C ILE A 122 -1.18 -13.02 -9.29
N ILE A 123 -2.12 -12.07 -9.40
CA ILE A 123 -2.33 -11.29 -10.63
C ILE A 123 -1.04 -10.53 -10.98
N MET A 124 -0.43 -9.83 -10.02
CA MET A 124 0.81 -9.10 -10.27
C MET A 124 1.98 -10.01 -10.67
N ALA A 125 2.11 -11.18 -10.05
CA ALA A 125 3.19 -12.12 -10.35
C ALA A 125 3.07 -12.76 -11.74
N THR A 126 1.85 -12.87 -12.27
CA THR A 126 1.57 -13.50 -13.56
C THR A 126 1.43 -12.49 -14.72
N ASN A 127 1.33 -11.19 -14.44
CA ASN A 127 1.09 -10.15 -15.43
C ASN A 127 2.18 -9.06 -15.39
N PRO A 128 3.14 -9.06 -16.34
CA PRO A 128 4.26 -8.12 -16.36
C PRO A 128 3.86 -6.63 -16.39
N SER A 129 2.73 -6.30 -17.04
CA SER A 129 2.17 -4.94 -17.11
C SER A 129 1.82 -4.39 -15.71
N VAL A 130 1.17 -5.22 -14.89
CA VAL A 130 0.83 -4.89 -13.50
C VAL A 130 2.10 -4.69 -12.67
N PHE A 131 3.09 -5.58 -12.82
CA PHE A 131 4.36 -5.44 -12.12
C PHE A 131 5.09 -4.13 -12.53
N ALA A 132 5.16 -3.82 -13.82
CA ALA A 132 5.78 -2.59 -14.31
C ALA A 132 5.07 -1.33 -13.76
N ARG A 133 3.74 -1.32 -13.73
CA ARG A 133 2.97 -0.22 -13.13
C ARG A 133 3.24 -0.11 -11.62
N SER A 134 3.40 -1.22 -10.91
CA SER A 134 3.72 -1.21 -9.47
C SER A 134 5.07 -0.53 -9.18
N LEU A 135 6.07 -0.70 -10.05
CA LEU A 135 7.37 -0.03 -9.91
C LEU A 135 7.27 1.48 -10.13
N GLN A 136 6.41 1.93 -11.06
CA GLN A 136 6.16 3.36 -11.29
C GLN A 136 5.52 4.01 -10.06
N LEU A 137 4.52 3.35 -9.45
CA LEU A 137 3.90 3.83 -8.22
C LEU A 137 4.90 3.85 -7.04
N GLN A 138 5.75 2.84 -6.93
CA GLN A 138 6.80 2.79 -5.90
C GLN A 138 7.80 3.94 -6.02
N ALA A 139 8.18 4.36 -7.23
CA ALA A 139 9.09 5.48 -7.43
C ALA A 139 8.51 6.80 -6.88
N GLY A 140 7.25 7.11 -7.21
CA GLY A 140 6.58 8.31 -6.66
C GLY A 140 6.37 8.26 -5.15
N TRP A 141 6.26 7.05 -4.58
CA TRP A 141 6.16 6.85 -3.14
C TRP A 141 7.47 7.18 -2.41
N GLU A 142 8.62 6.79 -2.95
CA GLU A 142 9.93 7.13 -2.38
C GLU A 142 10.10 8.65 -2.24
N ASP A 143 9.76 9.41 -3.27
CA ASP A 143 9.86 10.88 -3.25
C ASP A 143 8.96 11.49 -2.18
N SER A 144 7.72 11.00 -2.06
CA SER A 144 6.77 11.48 -1.05
C SER A 144 7.24 11.21 0.37
N LEU A 145 7.80 10.02 0.62
CA LEU A 145 8.28 9.61 1.94
C LEU A 145 9.57 10.36 2.32
N ALA A 146 10.47 10.56 1.35
CA ALA A 146 11.68 11.36 1.55
C ALA A 146 11.36 12.83 1.88
N HIS A 147 10.32 13.40 1.25
CA HIS A 147 9.83 14.75 1.55
C HIS A 147 9.33 14.85 3.00
N ALA A 148 8.45 13.94 3.43
CA ALA A 148 7.93 13.92 4.81
C ALA A 148 9.06 13.77 5.86
N LEU A 149 10.09 12.98 5.55
CA LEU A 149 11.27 12.84 6.42
C LEU A 149 12.11 14.13 6.48
N THR A 150 12.22 14.84 5.36
CA THR A 150 12.96 16.12 5.31
C THR A 150 12.30 17.16 6.20
N GLU A 151 10.97 17.28 6.14
CA GLU A 151 10.19 18.17 7.01
C GLU A 151 10.38 17.82 8.48
N ARG A 152 10.25 16.54 8.82
CA ARG A 152 10.40 16.03 10.19
C ARG A 152 11.79 16.29 10.78
N MET A 153 12.85 16.15 9.97
CA MET A 153 14.22 16.29 10.44
C MET A 153 14.62 17.75 10.70
N SER A 154 13.78 18.74 10.33
CA SER A 154 14.05 20.17 10.49
C SER A 154 15.43 20.60 9.98
N THR A 155 15.97 19.88 9.01
CA THR A 155 17.30 20.15 8.45
C THR A 155 17.19 21.32 7.49
N SER A 156 17.50 22.53 7.97
CA SER A 156 17.82 23.66 7.10
C SER A 156 19.24 23.48 6.57
N GLU A 157 19.37 23.37 5.25
CA GLU A 157 20.64 23.42 4.49
C GLU A 157 21.60 22.22 4.69
N ASP A 158 21.47 21.19 3.85
CA ASP A 158 22.42 20.85 2.78
C ASP A 158 21.86 19.61 2.04
N VAL A 159 22.42 19.23 0.90
CA VAL A 159 21.99 18.08 0.08
C VAL A 159 22.23 16.72 0.81
N SER A 160 21.52 16.48 1.90
CA SER A 160 21.61 15.25 2.68
C SER A 160 20.90 14.13 1.93
N THR A 161 21.66 13.08 1.62
CA THR A 161 21.10 11.85 1.04
C THR A 161 20.32 11.03 2.08
N THR A 162 20.35 11.43 3.35
CA THR A 162 19.79 10.68 4.48
C THR A 162 18.27 10.46 4.39
N PRO A 163 17.41 11.47 4.13
CA PRO A 163 15.96 11.26 4.05
C PRO A 163 15.59 10.27 2.94
N ARG A 164 16.22 10.40 1.77
CA ARG A 164 16.02 9.50 0.63
C ARG A 164 16.52 8.09 0.93
N LEU A 165 17.70 7.95 1.54
CA LEU A 165 18.25 6.66 1.93
C LEU A 165 17.35 5.94 2.94
N LEU A 166 16.83 6.65 3.95
CA LEU A 166 15.89 6.11 4.93
C LEU A 166 14.58 5.67 4.26
N ALA A 167 14.02 6.50 3.38
CA ALA A 167 12.81 6.17 2.62
C ALA A 167 13.01 4.91 1.75
N ALA A 168 14.07 4.88 0.94
CA ALA A 168 14.40 3.72 0.10
C ALA A 168 14.64 2.45 0.94
N SER A 169 15.27 2.58 2.11
CA SER A 169 15.53 1.48 3.05
C SER A 169 14.25 0.92 3.65
N ALA A 170 13.31 1.78 4.05
CA ALA A 170 12.01 1.35 4.56
C ALA A 170 11.16 0.65 3.46
N LEU A 171 11.16 1.19 2.24
CA LEU A 171 10.46 0.60 1.10
C LEU A 171 11.04 -0.76 0.71
N VAL A 172 12.37 -0.92 0.71
CA VAL A 172 12.99 -2.22 0.39
C VAL A 172 12.74 -3.25 1.49
N ALA A 173 12.68 -2.84 2.77
CA ALA A 173 12.28 -3.72 3.86
C ALA A 173 10.87 -4.28 3.61
N MET A 174 9.87 -3.41 3.42
CA MET A 174 8.50 -3.82 3.15
C MET A 174 8.39 -4.69 1.89
N ARG A 175 9.02 -4.30 0.78
CA ARG A 175 8.99 -5.07 -0.47
C ARG A 175 9.60 -6.46 -0.32
N SER A 176 10.68 -6.59 0.44
CA SER A 176 11.35 -7.87 0.69
C SER A 176 10.48 -8.77 1.57
N SER A 177 9.91 -8.22 2.64
CA SER A 177 8.98 -8.93 3.53
C SER A 177 7.73 -9.39 2.78
N LEU A 178 7.11 -8.53 1.97
CA LEU A 178 5.91 -8.87 1.20
C LEU A 178 6.19 -9.95 0.14
N ARG A 179 7.32 -9.85 -0.58
CA ARG A 179 7.71 -10.88 -1.56
C ARG A 179 7.96 -12.23 -0.88
N HIS A 180 8.63 -12.23 0.27
CA HIS A 180 8.83 -13.45 1.05
C HIS A 180 7.49 -14.04 1.49
N TRP A 181 6.64 -13.20 2.11
CA TRP A 181 5.32 -13.57 2.59
C TRP A 181 4.43 -14.19 1.50
N LEU A 182 4.38 -13.57 0.31
CA LEU A 182 3.64 -14.12 -0.83
C LEU A 182 4.21 -15.47 -1.29
N LYS A 183 5.55 -15.60 -1.36
CA LYS A 183 6.22 -16.84 -1.79
C LYS A 183 6.02 -18.00 -0.80
N THR A 184 5.88 -17.71 0.49
CA THR A 184 5.67 -18.71 1.55
C THR A 184 4.20 -18.94 1.88
N GLY A 185 3.28 -18.49 1.02
CA GLY A 185 1.84 -18.71 1.18
C GLY A 185 1.21 -17.91 2.31
N ALA A 186 1.80 -16.76 2.68
CA ALA A 186 1.30 -15.84 3.70
C ALA A 186 1.10 -16.45 5.09
N THR A 187 1.94 -17.44 5.43
CA THR A 187 1.85 -18.23 6.67
C THR A 187 2.33 -17.48 7.90
N ASP A 188 3.43 -16.73 7.80
CA ASP A 188 3.92 -15.88 8.89
C ASP A 188 3.16 -14.54 8.96
N PRO A 189 3.01 -13.93 10.14
CA PRO A 189 2.48 -12.57 10.26
C PRO A 189 3.40 -11.57 9.53
N LEU A 190 2.85 -10.81 8.57
CA LEU A 190 3.63 -9.81 7.84
C LEU A 190 4.31 -8.77 8.75
N PRO A 191 3.69 -8.26 9.83
CA PRO A 191 4.36 -7.33 10.75
C PRO A 191 5.67 -7.87 11.32
N ARG A 192 5.73 -9.18 11.60
CA ARG A 192 6.95 -9.82 12.08
C ARG A 192 8.05 -9.74 11.03
N LEU A 193 7.75 -10.15 9.80
CA LEU A 193 8.70 -10.12 8.68
C LEU A 193 9.20 -8.71 8.37
N VAL A 194 8.32 -7.71 8.47
CA VAL A 194 8.67 -6.29 8.30
C VAL A 194 9.59 -5.85 9.43
N GLY A 195 9.24 -6.13 10.68
CA GLY A 195 10.06 -5.81 11.85
C GLY A 195 11.47 -6.37 11.75
N GLU A 196 11.60 -7.65 11.41
CA GLU A 196 12.89 -8.33 11.22
C GLU A 196 13.74 -7.69 10.12
N CYS A 197 13.13 -7.26 9.00
CA CYS A 197 13.85 -6.54 7.94
C CYS A 197 14.33 -5.15 8.39
N PHE A 198 13.50 -4.40 9.12
CA PHE A 198 13.91 -3.11 9.69
C PHE A 198 15.05 -3.27 10.70
N ASP A 199 14.99 -4.30 11.54
CA ASP A 199 16.03 -4.58 12.53
C ASP A 199 17.35 -4.95 11.87
N LYS A 200 17.32 -5.80 10.83
CA LYS A 200 18.51 -6.16 10.03
C LYS A 200 19.16 -4.95 9.36
N LEU A 201 18.36 -4.03 8.81
CA LEU A 201 18.89 -2.81 8.22
C LEU A 201 19.53 -1.91 9.28
N SER A 202 18.95 -1.83 10.49
CA SER A 202 19.50 -1.03 11.59
C SER A 202 20.80 -1.60 12.17
N SER A 203 20.91 -2.92 12.29
CA SER A 203 22.10 -3.60 12.82
C SER A 203 23.22 -3.73 11.80
N GLY A 204 22.96 -3.37 10.54
CA GLY A 204 23.86 -3.52 9.42
C GLY A 204 23.72 -4.88 8.71
N LEU A 205 23.66 -4.84 7.37
CA LEU A 205 23.50 -6.02 6.52
C LEU A 205 24.72 -6.97 6.54
N GLY A 206 25.91 -6.47 6.91
CA GLY A 206 27.13 -7.27 7.01
C GLY A 206 27.14 -8.28 8.17
N ALA A 207 26.20 -8.18 9.11
CA ALA A 207 26.01 -9.15 10.18
C ALA A 207 25.09 -10.32 9.77
N ALA A 208 24.47 -10.26 8.59
CA ALA A 208 23.63 -11.34 8.06
C ALA A 208 24.52 -12.49 7.59
N ARG A 209 24.44 -13.64 8.27
CA ARG A 209 25.03 -14.91 7.83
C ARG A 209 24.14 -15.61 6.80
#